data_AF-A0AAJ0QZ46-F1
#
_entry.id   AF-A0AAJ0QZ46-F1
#
_cell.length_a   1.000
_cell.length_b   1.000
_cell.length_c   1.000
_cell.angle_alpha   90.00
_cell.angle_beta   90.00
_cell.angle_gamma   90.00
#
_symmetry.space_group_name_H-M   'P 1'
#
loop_
_entity.id
_entity.type
_entity.pdbx_description
1 polymer ?
#
loop_
_entity_poly.entity_id
_entity_poly.type
_entity_poly.pdbx_seq_one_letter_code
_entity_poly.pdbx_strand_id
1 'polypeptide(L)' 'MSCMLTQEEIEIKRQELERHLASVMVEELNKWQLANKLCVSDVNIRLADVSSLGGTKHNVVTGVSVDLDD' A
#
# COMPACT_ATOMS: atom_id res chain seq x y z
N MET A 1 21.39 -10.88 18.60
CA MET A 1 20.42 -10.04 19.34
C MET A 1 19.33 -9.65 18.36
N SER A 2 18.15 -10.24 18.51
CA SER A 2 16.99 -9.89 17.70
C SER A 2 16.52 -8.52 18.18
N CYS A 3 16.74 -7.45 17.40
CA CYS A 3 16.18 -6.15 17.74
C CYS A 3 14.66 -6.26 17.66
N MET A 4 14.01 -6.50 18.80
CA MET A 4 12.60 -6.21 18.96
C MET A 4 12.48 -4.70 18.79
N LEU A 5 11.93 -4.27 17.66
CA LEU A 5 11.53 -2.87 17.48
C LEU A 5 10.56 -2.54 18.59
N THR A 6 10.76 -1.39 19.23
CA THR A 6 9.80 -0.84 20.18
C THR A 6 8.48 -0.53 19.47
N GLN A 7 7.37 -0.47 20.21
CA GLN A 7 6.07 -0.12 19.64
C GLN A 7 6.10 1.23 18.92
N GLU A 8 6.90 2.17 19.42
CA GLU A 8 7.11 3.49 18.81
C GLU A 8 7.82 3.38 17.46
N GLU A 9 8.89 2.58 17.35
CA GLU A 9 9.58 2.36 16.07
C GLU A 9 8.69 1.64 15.05
N ILE A 10 7.82 0.72 15.48
CA ILE A 10 6.86 0.06 14.60
C ILE A 10 5.86 1.09 14.05
N GLU A 11 5.34 1.97 14.90
CA GLU A 11 4.39 3.00 14.50
C GLU A 11 5.03 4.03 13.54
N ILE A 12 6.28 4.45 13.81
CA ILE A 12 7.03 5.34 12.91
C ILE A 12 7.19 4.70 11.53
N LYS A 13 7.63 3.43 11.48
CA LYS A 13 7.78 2.71 10.20
C LYS A 13 6.47 2.52 9.46
N ARG A 14 5.37 2.29 10.19
CA ARG A 14 4.03 2.23 9.61
C ARG A 14 3.66 3.55 8.95
N GLN A 15 3.81 4.67 9.66
CA GLN A 15 3.48 6.00 9.14
C GLN A 15 4.37 6.41 7.97
N GLU A 16 5.66 6.04 8.00
CA GLU A 16 6.58 6.25 6.88
C GLU A 16 6.10 5.52 5.62
N LEU A 17 5.68 4.26 5.77
CA LEU A 17 5.13 3.47 4.68
C LEU A 17 3.81 4.06 4.16
N GLU A 18 2.88 4.44 5.04
CA GLU A 18 1.61 5.08 4.66
C GLU A 18 1.85 6.37 3.85
N ARG A 19 2.79 7.20 4.30
CA ARG A 19 3.17 8.44 3.59
C ARG A 19 3.79 8.14 2.23
N HIS A 20 4.68 7.15 2.16
CA HIS A 20 5.32 6.77 0.91
C HIS A 20 4.31 6.24 -0.10
N LEU A 21 3.41 5.34 0.33
CA LEU A 21 2.34 4.81 -0.53
C LEU A 21 1.41 5.92 -1.01
N ALA A 22 1.01 6.84 -0.14
CA ALA A 22 0.19 7.98 -0.53
C ALA A 22 0.89 8.85 -1.59
N SER A 23 2.19 9.11 -1.44
CA SER A 23 2.95 9.89 -2.42
C SER A 23 3.00 9.23 -3.80
N VAL A 24 3.25 7.91 -3.85
CA VAL A 24 3.30 7.15 -5.11
C VAL A 24 1.92 7.09 -5.75
N MET A 25 0.88 6.82 -4.96
CA MET A 25 -0.49 6.75 -5.46
C MET A 25 -0.98 8.09 -6.01
N VAL A 26 -0.69 9.21 -5.34
CA VAL A 26 -1.08 10.54 -5.82
C VAL A 26 -0.48 10.83 -7.19
N GLU A 27 0.79 10.50 -7.40
CA GLU A 27 1.43 10.73 -8.70
C GLU A 27 0.79 9.88 -9.80
N GLU A 28 0.57 8.59 -9.54
CA GLU A 28 0.02 7.65 -10.51
C GLU A 28 -1.45 7.97 -10.84
N LEU A 29 -2.28 8.19 -9.81
CA LEU A 29 -3.68 8.53 -9.99
C LEU A 29 -3.84 9.87 -10.70
N ASN A 30 -3.07 10.89 -10.35
CA ASN A 30 -3.20 12.19 -11.00
C ASN A 30 -2.85 12.10 -12.50
N LYS A 31 -1.78 11.38 -12.87
CA LYS A 31 -1.45 11.13 -14.28
C LYS A 31 -2.59 10.42 -15.00
N TRP A 32 -3.14 9.36 -14.42
CA TRP A 32 -4.21 8.57 -15.03
C TRP A 32 -5.52 9.36 -15.14
N GLN A 33 -5.94 10.05 -14.08
CA GLN A 33 -7.17 10.84 -14.06
C GLN A 33 -7.12 11.99 -15.06
N LEU A 34 -5.99 12.71 -15.16
CA LEU A 34 -5.84 13.79 -16.15
C LEU A 34 -5.90 13.28 -17.59
N ALA A 35 -5.31 12.10 -17.85
CA ALA A 35 -5.32 11.49 -19.17
C ALA A 35 -6.71 10.98 -19.58
N ASN A 36 -7.47 10.39 -18.64
CA ASN A 36 -8.75 9.74 -18.91
C ASN A 36 -9.96 10.64 -18.61
N LYS A 37 -9.77 11.77 -17.94
CA LYS A 37 -10.83 12.68 -17.44
C LYS A 37 -11.87 11.95 -16.56
N LEU A 38 -11.42 10.94 -15.83
CA LEU A 38 -12.22 10.16 -14.88
C LEU A 38 -11.68 10.38 -13.48
N CYS A 39 -12.57 10.49 -12.51
CA CYS A 39 -12.22 10.61 -11.10
C CYS A 39 -12.20 9.21 -10.47
N VAL A 40 -11.10 8.89 -9.78
CA VAL A 40 -11.00 7.68 -8.97
C VAL A 40 -11.48 8.01 -7.56
N SER A 41 -12.48 7.29 -7.08
CA SER A 41 -13.07 7.48 -5.74
C SER A 41 -12.30 6.70 -4.69
N ASP A 42 -12.05 5.42 -4.97
CA ASP A 42 -11.45 4.50 -4.02
C ASP A 42 -10.51 3.53 -4.74
N VAL A 43 -9.39 3.22 -4.09
CA VAL A 43 -8.44 2.20 -4.53
C VAL A 43 -8.26 1.20 -3.40
N ASN A 44 -8.65 -0.04 -3.66
CA ASN A 44 -8.53 -1.12 -2.68
C ASN A 44 -7.44 -2.11 -3.09
N ILE A 45 -6.45 -2.28 -2.23
CA ILE A 45 -5.34 -3.22 -2.42
C ILE A 45 -5.61 -4.47 -1.59
N ARG A 46 -5.61 -5.63 -2.25
CA ARG A 46 -5.68 -6.93 -1.60
C ARG A 46 -4.27 -7.48 -1.43
N LEU A 47 -3.94 -7.80 -0.18
CA LEU A 47 -2.70 -8.47 0.19
C LEU A 47 -3.00 -9.93 0.52
N ALA A 48 -2.12 -10.84 0.11
CA ALA A 48 -2.14 -12.22 0.59
C ALA A 48 -0.82 -12.55 1.28
N ASP A 49 -0.92 -13.28 2.39
CA ASP A 49 0.23 -13.88 3.04
C ASP A 49 0.76 -15.01 2.17
N VAL A 50 2.04 -14.90 1.80
CA VAL A 50 2.76 -15.93 1.02
C VAL A 50 3.86 -16.56 1.84
N SER A 51 3.73 -16.51 3.17
CA SER A 51 4.73 -17.00 4.09
C SER A 51 4.85 -18.52 3.95
N SER A 52 5.99 -18.99 3.42
CA SER A 52 6.32 -20.41 3.43
C SER A 52 6.75 -20.86 4.83
N LEU A 53 6.50 -22.13 5.16
CA LEU A 53 6.85 -22.71 6.47
C LEU A 53 8.35 -22.50 6.77
N GLY A 54 8.66 -21.66 7.77
CA GLY A 54 10.03 -21.32 8.17
C GLY A 54 10.64 -20.05 7.56
N GLY A 55 9.92 -19.34 6.68
CA GLY A 55 10.36 -18.08 6.07
C GLY A 55 9.90 -16.84 6.84
N THR A 56 10.49 -15.68 6.49
CA THR A 56 10.03 -14.38 7.00
C THR A 56 8.62 -14.10 6.53
N LYS A 57 7.72 -13.75 7.47
CA LYS A 57 6.35 -13.39 7.12
C LYS A 57 6.34 -12.17 6.21
N HIS A 58 5.76 -12.32 5.02
CA HIS A 58 5.57 -11.20 4.11
C HIS A 58 4.28 -11.38 3.33
N ASN A 59 3.59 -10.26 3.13
CA ASN A 59 2.41 -10.19 2.30
C ASN A 59 2.79 -9.65 0.93
N VAL A 60 2.16 -10.18 -0.10
CA VAL A 60 2.29 -9.66 -1.48
C VAL A 60 0.95 -9.11 -1.95
N VAL A 61 1.00 -8.12 -2.84
CA VAL A 61 -0.18 -7.61 -3.52
C VAL A 61 -0.70 -8.67 -4.46
N THR A 62 -1.94 -9.12 -4.26
CA THR A 62 -2.61 -10.12 -5.10
C THR A 62 -3.69 -9.51 -5.98
N GLY A 63 -4.12 -8.29 -5.69
CA GLY A 63 -5.02 -7.57 -6.57
C GLY A 63 -5.18 -6.11 -6.18
N VAL A 64 -5.56 -5.32 -7.16
CA VAL A 64 -5.96 -3.92 -7.00
C VAL A 64 -7.33 -3.78 -7.65
N SER A 65 -8.28 -3.18 -6.94
CA SER A 65 -9.58 -2.76 -7.48
C SER A 65 -9.72 -1.25 -7.33
N VAL A 66 -10.32 -0.63 -8.32
CA VAL A 66 -10.48 0.83 -8.41
C VAL A 66 -11.95 1.11 -8.67
N ASP A 67 -12.53 1.97 -7.83
CA ASP A 67 -13.86 2.53 -8.02
C ASP A 67 -13.73 3.93 -8.64
N LEU A 68 -14.62 4.23 -9.58
CA LEU A 68 -14.67 5.50 -10.31
C LEU A 68 -15.97 6.21 -9.97
N ASP A 69 -15.90 7.53 -9.77
CA ASP A 69 -17.09 8.38 -9.66
C ASP A 69 -17.58 8.70 -11.09
N ASP A 70 -18.85 8.39 -11.37
CA ASP A 70 -19.56 8.70 -12.63
C ASP A 70 -19.98 10.17 -12.72
#